data_AF-A0A0W0TDT6-F1
#
_entry.id   AF-A0A0W0TDT6-F1
#
_cell.length_a   1.000
_cell.length_b   1.000
_cell.length_c   1.000
_cell.angle_alpha   90.00
_cell.angle_beta   90.00
_cell.angle_gamma   90.00
#
_symmetry.space_group_name_H-M   'P 1'
#
loop_
_entity.id
_entity.type
_entity.pdbx_description
1 polymer ?
#
loop_
_entity_poly.entity_id
_entity_poly.type
_entity_poly.pdbx_seq_one_letter_code
_entity_poly.pdbx_strand_id
1 'polypeptide(L)'
;MPELITKHPDMVFKLLKDANIYCGTGATQAILKACPKGQFCSLPSGEFCIYGTNQVSEMTQIHPVEFLFIPSNFAPIGGLILIALAVGVWLGSKLHK
;
A
#
# COMPACT_ATOMS: atom_id res chain seq x y z
N MET A 1 14.01 5.94 -2.42
CA MET A 1 13.53 5.52 -3.75
C MET A 1 12.20 6.19 -3.96
N PRO A 2 12.05 7.28 -4.72
CA PRO A 2 10.79 8.02 -4.74
C PRO A 2 9.69 7.18 -5.42
N GLU A 3 8.61 6.93 -4.69
CA GLU A 3 7.42 6.22 -5.16
C GLU A 3 6.19 7.11 -4.95
N LEU A 4 5.33 7.21 -5.96
CA LEU A 4 4.11 8.01 -5.94
C LEU A 4 2.89 7.10 -6.12
N ILE A 5 1.92 7.21 -5.22
CA ILE A 5 0.65 6.48 -5.28
C ILE A 5 -0.44 7.42 -5.75
N THR A 6 -1.24 6.97 -6.71
CA THR A 6 -2.41 7.70 -7.19
C THR A 6 -3.57 6.76 -7.49
N LYS A 7 -4.79 7.29 -7.38
CA LYS A 7 -6.00 6.57 -7.80
C LYS A 7 -6.11 6.45 -9.33
N HIS A 8 -5.45 7.36 -10.06
CA HIS A 8 -5.53 7.46 -11.52
C HIS A 8 -4.12 7.47 -12.14
N PRO A 9 -3.37 6.34 -12.05
CA PRO A 9 -2.02 6.25 -12.58
C PRO A 9 -1.96 6.48 -14.10
N ASP A 10 -2.98 6.04 -14.83
CA ASP A 10 -3.18 6.26 -16.26
C ASP A 10 -3.21 7.75 -16.64
N MET A 11 -3.92 8.58 -15.86
CA MET A 11 -3.96 10.02 -16.08
C MET A 11 -2.60 10.66 -15.82
N VAL A 12 -1.88 10.22 -14.79
CA VAL A 12 -0.54 10.73 -14.49
C VAL A 12 0.45 10.36 -15.59
N PHE A 13 0.43 9.11 -16.08
CA PHE A 13 1.27 8.71 -17.22
C PHE A 13 0.97 9.54 -18.46
N LYS A 14 -0.30 9.84 -18.73
CA LYS A 14 -0.69 10.71 -19.84
C LYS A 14 -0.11 12.13 -19.69
N LEU A 15 -0.29 12.75 -18.53
CA LEU A 15 0.23 14.10 -18.26
C LEU A 15 1.75 14.17 -18.36
N LEU A 16 2.45 13.16 -17.85
CA LEU A 16 3.91 13.09 -17.93
C LEU A 16 4.38 12.86 -19.37
N LYS A 17 3.68 12.02 -20.13
CA LYS A 17 3.96 11.83 -21.55
C LYS A 17 3.76 13.13 -22.35
N ASP A 18 2.69 13.87 -22.07
CA ASP A 18 2.42 15.18 -22.67
C ASP A 18 3.52 16.21 -22.31
N ALA A 19 4.12 16.07 -21.14
CA ALA A 19 5.29 16.85 -20.70
C ALA A 19 6.64 16.33 -21.26
N ASN A 20 6.63 15.39 -22.22
CA ASN A 20 7.82 14.75 -22.81
C ASN A 20 8.68 13.97 -21.78
N ILE A 21 8.07 13.46 -20.72
CA ILE A 21 8.74 12.61 -19.73
C ILE A 21 8.57 11.16 -20.15
N TYR A 22 9.67 10.39 -20.13
CA TYR A 22 9.67 8.99 -20.53
C TYR A 22 9.18 8.11 -19.37
N CYS A 23 7.94 7.65 -19.47
CA CYS A 23 7.31 6.77 -18.50
C CYS A 23 6.85 5.46 -19.15
N GLY A 24 7.02 4.33 -18.46
CA GLY A 24 6.48 3.02 -18.86
C GLY A 24 7.14 2.38 -20.09
N THR A 25 8.22 2.96 -20.60
CA THR A 25 8.96 2.47 -21.78
C THR A 25 10.17 1.61 -21.42
N GLY A 26 10.40 1.33 -20.13
CA GLY A 26 11.58 0.61 -19.67
C GLY A 26 12.89 1.38 -19.88
N ALA A 27 12.83 2.71 -19.80
CA ALA A 27 14.01 3.57 -19.83
C ALA A 27 15.05 3.13 -18.80
N THR A 28 16.32 3.40 -19.08
CA THR A 28 17.45 2.91 -18.29
C THR A 28 17.33 3.37 -16.85
N GLN A 29 17.21 2.40 -15.94
CA GLN A 29 17.11 2.64 -14.50
C GLN A 29 18.53 2.80 -13.93
N ALA A 30 18.96 4.03 -13.66
CA ALA A 30 20.25 4.30 -13.05
C ALA A 30 20.19 4.17 -11.52
N ILE A 31 19.06 4.57 -10.90
CA ILE A 31 18.89 4.66 -9.44
C ILE A 31 17.83 3.67 -8.96
N LEU A 32 16.70 3.54 -9.67
CA LEU A 32 15.54 2.74 -9.23
C LEU A 32 15.46 1.36 -9.89
N LYS A 33 16.41 0.47 -9.54
CA LYS A 33 16.50 -0.89 -10.09
C LYS A 33 15.36 -1.84 -9.69
N ALA A 34 14.65 -1.53 -8.61
CA ALA A 34 13.52 -2.33 -8.14
C ALA A 34 12.17 -1.88 -8.74
N CYS A 35 12.17 -0.82 -9.57
CA CYS A 35 10.96 -0.31 -10.18
C CYS A 35 10.51 -1.24 -11.32
N PRO A 36 9.26 -1.73 -11.33
CA PRO A 36 8.79 -2.49 -12.47
C PRO A 36 8.67 -1.56 -13.70
N LYS A 37 9.00 -2.12 -14.88
CA LYS A 37 9.28 -1.35 -16.10
C LYS A 37 8.10 -0.48 -16.56
N GLY A 38 6.87 -0.90 -16.27
CA GLY A 38 5.64 -0.18 -16.63
C GLY A 38 5.35 1.02 -15.73
N GLN A 39 5.89 1.02 -14.51
CA GLN A 39 5.67 2.05 -13.50
C GLN A 39 6.80 3.08 -13.43
N PHE A 40 7.93 2.79 -14.08
CA PHE A 40 9.11 3.64 -14.06
C PHE A 40 8.93 4.90 -14.92
N CYS A 41 9.28 6.05 -14.33
CA CYS A 41 9.38 7.34 -15.01
C CYS A 41 10.78 7.93 -14.84
N SER A 42 11.38 8.33 -15.96
CA SER A 42 12.66 9.05 -16.00
C SER A 42 12.40 10.53 -16.24
N LEU A 43 12.71 11.36 -15.25
CA LEU A 43 12.59 12.81 -15.30
C LEU A 43 13.95 13.47 -15.46
N PRO A 44 13.99 14.70 -16.01
CA PRO A 44 15.23 15.47 -16.08
C PRO A 44 15.91 15.68 -14.72
N SER A 45 15.11 15.75 -13.64
CA SER A 45 15.57 15.97 -12.27
C SER A 45 15.80 14.68 -11.47
N GLY A 46 15.48 13.50 -12.01
CA GLY A 46 15.62 12.24 -11.28
C GLY A 46 14.69 11.12 -11.75
N GLU A 47 14.59 10.07 -10.94
CA GLU A 47 13.80 8.88 -11.24
C GLU A 47 12.72 8.67 -10.17
N PHE A 48 11.52 8.25 -10.58
CA PHE A 48 10.48 7.81 -9.64
C PHE A 48 9.53 6.76 -10.25
N CYS A 49 8.83 6.05 -9.37
CA CYS A 49 7.86 5.02 -9.74
C CYS A 49 6.44 5.49 -9.45
N ILE A 50 5.51 5.24 -10.39
CA ILE A 50 4.09 5.58 -10.24
C ILE A 50 3.29 4.30 -10.06
N TYR A 51 2.60 4.22 -8.94
CA TYR A 51 1.76 3.08 -8.58
C TYR A 51 0.29 3.49 -8.49
N GLY A 52 -0.58 2.57 -8.91
CA GLY A 52 -2.00 2.63 -8.59
C GLY A 52 -2.28 2.21 -7.14
N THR A 53 -3.45 2.55 -6.61
CA THR A 53 -3.90 2.07 -5.29
C THR A 53 -4.01 0.54 -5.19
N ASN A 54 -4.14 -0.14 -6.32
CA ASN A 54 -4.15 -1.61 -6.43
C ASN A 54 -2.74 -2.23 -6.48
N GLN A 55 -1.69 -1.42 -6.66
CA GLN A 55 -0.30 -1.85 -6.79
C GLN A 55 0.54 -1.48 -5.57
N VAL A 56 -0.10 -1.08 -4.47
CA VAL A 56 0.56 -0.69 -3.23
C VAL A 56 1.41 -1.82 -2.64
N SER A 57 1.04 -3.09 -2.89
CA SER A 57 1.84 -4.25 -2.47
C SER A 57 3.16 -4.42 -3.23
N GLU A 58 3.30 -3.78 -4.40
CA GLU A 58 4.53 -3.80 -5.22
C GLU A 58 5.49 -2.68 -4.83
N MET A 59 5.08 -1.82 -3.89
CA MET A 59 5.91 -0.73 -3.37
C MET A 59 6.98 -1.26 -2.43
N THR A 60 8.14 -0.62 -2.46
CA THR A 60 9.28 -0.97 -1.62
C THR A 60 9.39 -0.11 -0.37
N GLN A 61 8.82 1.11 -0.39
CA GLN A 61 8.92 2.03 0.74
C GLN A 61 7.79 1.85 1.76
N ILE A 62 6.62 1.36 1.36
CA ILE A 62 5.50 1.17 2.29
C ILE A 62 5.42 -0.29 2.71
N HIS A 63 5.56 -0.51 4.02
CA HIS A 63 5.44 -1.85 4.58
C HIS A 63 3.95 -2.21 4.71
N PRO A 64 3.51 -3.42 4.28
CA PRO A 64 2.09 -3.83 4.36
C PRO A 64 1.48 -3.74 5.77
N VAL A 65 2.32 -3.80 6.81
CA VAL A 65 1.92 -3.64 8.20
C VAL A 65 1.39 -2.23 8.51
N GLU A 66 1.86 -1.19 7.83
CA GLU A 66 1.41 0.20 8.03
C GLU A 66 -0.05 0.40 7.59
N PHE A 67 -0.50 -0.34 6.57
CA PHE A 67 -1.90 -0.39 6.16
C PHE A 67 -2.77 -1.23 7.10
N LEU A 68 -2.18 -2.26 7.72
CA LEU A 68 -2.91 -3.18 8.59
C LEU A 68 -3.22 -2.52 9.94
N PHE A 69 -2.40 -1.60 10.43
CA PHE A 69 -2.63 -0.91 11.70
C PHE A 69 -3.62 0.28 11.63
N ILE A 70 -4.46 0.38 10.60
CA ILE A 70 -5.53 1.38 10.59
C ILE A 70 -6.59 0.98 11.65
N PRO A 71 -6.73 1.75 12.74
CA PRO A 71 -7.53 1.35 13.91
C PRO A 71 -9.04 1.25 13.64
N SER A 72 -9.52 1.77 12.51
CA SER A 72 -10.95 1.80 12.18
C SER A 72 -11.52 0.42 11.81
N ASN A 73 -10.70 -0.54 11.36
CA ASN A 73 -11.19 -1.87 10.94
C ASN A 73 -11.18 -2.92 12.06
N PHE A 74 -10.53 -2.65 13.20
CA PHE A 74 -10.43 -3.63 14.30
C PHE A 74 -11.50 -3.44 15.39
N ALA A 75 -12.25 -2.34 15.37
CA ALA A 75 -13.33 -2.09 16.33
C ALA A 75 -14.35 -3.24 16.44
N PRO A 76 -14.89 -3.83 15.35
CA PRO A 76 -15.87 -4.90 15.48
C PRO A 76 -15.26 -6.24 15.95
N ILE A 77 -14.03 -6.55 15.52
CA ILE A 77 -13.35 -7.80 15.88
C ILE A 77 -12.90 -7.78 17.35
N GLY A 78 -12.37 -6.64 17.82
CA GLY A 78 -11.99 -6.45 19.22
C GLY A 78 -13.18 -6.61 20.17
N GLY A 79 -14.35 -6.10 19.79
CA GLY A 79 -15.58 -6.27 20.55
C GLY A 79 -16.00 -7.74 20.71
N LEU A 80 -15.95 -8.52 19.62
CA LEU A 80 -16.33 -9.94 19.65
C LEU A 80 -15.38 -10.79 20.52
N ILE A 81 -14.07 -10.50 20.49
CA ILE A 81 -13.08 -11.20 21.33
C ILE A 81 -13.34 -10.93 22.82
N LEU A 82 -13.63 -9.68 23.20
CA LEU A 82 -13.95 -9.33 24.59
C LEU A 82 -15.23 -10.00 25.08
N ILE A 83 -16.26 -10.08 24.23
CA ILE A 83 -17.50 -10.79 24.54
C ILE A 83 -17.24 -12.28 24.75
N ALA A 84 -16.47 -12.92 23.85
CA ALA A 84 -16.15 -14.34 23.97
C ALA A 84 -15.37 -14.66 25.26
N LEU A 85 -14.40 -13.82 25.63
CA LEU A 85 -13.66 -13.95 26.88
C LEU A 85 -14.55 -13.76 28.11
N ALA A 86 -15.43 -12.74 28.11
CA ALA A 86 -16.36 -12.50 29.21
C ALA A 86 -17.35 -13.66 29.39
N VAL A 87 -17.88 -14.20 28.30
CA VAL A 87 -18.78 -15.37 28.31
C VAL A 87 -18.04 -16.62 28.79
N GLY A 88 -16.82 -16.84 28.34
CA GLY A 88 -15.99 -17.97 28.78
C GLY A 88 -15.69 -17.92 30.28
N VAL A 89 -15.31 -16.76 30.80
CA VAL A 89 -15.08 -16.56 32.25
C VAL A 89 -16.37 -16.75 33.04
N TRP A 90 -17.49 -16.22 32.54
CA TRP A 90 -18.79 -16.36 33.19
C TRP A 90 -19.25 -17.82 33.27
N LEU A 91 -19.19 -18.57 32.17
CA LEU A 91 -19.49 -20.00 32.14
C LEU A 91 -18.55 -20.80 33.04
N GLY A 92 -17.25 -20.50 33.02
CA GLY A 92 -16.27 -21.14 33.90
C GLY A 92 -16.57 -20.93 35.38
N SER A 93 -16.97 -19.71 35.77
CA SER A 93 -17.35 -19.39 37.15
C SER A 93 -18.63 -20.10 37.62
N LYS A 94 -19.52 -20.46 36.69
CA LYS A 94 -20.77 -21.18 36.95
C LYS A 94 -20.58 -22.71 37.05
N LEU A 95 -19.56 -23.26 36.40
CA LEU A 95 -19.24 -24.70 36.41
C LEU A 95 -18.41 -25.12 37.64
N HIS A 96 -17.75 -24.17 38.31
CA HIS A 96 -16.90 -24.44 39.48
C HIS A 96 -17.60 -24.20 40.84
N LYS A 97 -18.94 -24.08 40.83
CA LYS A 97 -19.78 -23.88 42.01
C LYS A 97 -20.88 -24.93 42.04
#